data_AF-M1TNU1-F1
#
_entry.id   AF-M1TNU1-F1
#
_cell.length_a   1.000
_cell.length_b   1.000
_cell.length_c   1.000
_cell.angle_alpha   90.00
_cell.angle_beta   90.00
_cell.angle_gamma   90.00
#
_symmetry.space_group_name_H-M   'P 1'
#
loop_
_entity.id
_entity.type
_entity.pdbx_description
1 polymer ?
#
loop_
_entity_poly.entity_id
_entity_poly.type
_entity_poly.pdbx_seq_one_letter_code
_entity_poly.pdbx_strand_id
1 'polypeptide(L)'
;MRFAGEQNPFLNLLKGLLLSQLRAPLTITFVAALAAASIAPAYAAISGPTAADLQLSANFLSNQLSDGLATGPSGADDLGLTQDMLLSLDALDPDSSQAQQSFRTMMDSLDSYLYLGGEVDAARLAKTVVVADAFEQPNAVLIAQLVDTVQDNGQLKNETAGEPTSGVTNFGQAWGVLALARAGETAAAERAADFLATQICANGGVPLSQLTEPTCTTQDADTTALTAQAFALVDGTTADSTTRTVNYLSAAQDASGGISGFRLDVNANTTALAASAFALVNKETEFSKAHAYLESTRFGASASTDLAGAFAWRSSDVATATTVTDQIRRTSAQAALAYAGANYANDNLFISVTPPTSEPTPAPAPAPEAGSSAGSAGIIIAVVALLAAIAAAVGPLLLNLPA
;
A
#
# COMPACT_ATOMS: atom_id res chain seq x y z
N MET A 1 -48.67 -35.33 -34.88
CA MET A 1 -48.74 -34.28 -35.91
C MET A 1 -47.35 -34.16 -36.54
N ARG A 2 -47.26 -34.33 -37.88
CA ARG A 2 -46.09 -34.05 -38.77
C ARG A 2 -45.96 -32.50 -38.90
N PHE A 3 -44.79 -31.86 -39.04
CA PHE A 3 -43.73 -31.83 -40.09
C PHE A 3 -42.40 -31.32 -39.44
N ALA A 4 -41.19 -31.86 -39.66
CA ALA A 4 -40.25 -31.78 -40.82
C ALA A 4 -39.78 -30.34 -41.16
N GLY A 5 -38.51 -29.95 -40.90
CA GLY A 5 -37.39 -29.84 -41.88
C GLY A 5 -37.07 -28.35 -42.13
N GLU A 6 -35.90 -27.82 -42.53
CA GLU A 6 -34.65 -28.38 -43.03
C GLU A 6 -33.62 -27.22 -43.21
N GLN A 7 -32.35 -27.54 -42.93
CA GLN A 7 -31.04 -27.06 -43.43
C GLN A 7 -30.72 -25.66 -44.00
N ASN A 8 -29.48 -25.26 -43.65
CA ASN A 8 -28.65 -24.15 -44.13
C ASN A 8 -27.71 -24.66 -45.25
N PRO A 9 -27.60 -23.98 -46.42
CA PRO A 9 -26.26 -23.64 -46.93
C PRO A 9 -26.25 -22.47 -47.96
N PHE A 10 -25.43 -21.42 -47.78
CA PHE A 10 -24.99 -20.57 -48.91
C PHE A 10 -23.61 -19.95 -48.68
N LEU A 11 -22.62 -20.82 -48.49
CA LEU A 11 -21.28 -20.62 -49.03
C LEU A 11 -21.35 -21.09 -50.49
N ASN A 12 -21.34 -20.15 -51.44
CA ASN A 12 -20.84 -20.29 -52.82
C ASN A 12 -21.44 -19.19 -53.70
N LEU A 13 -20.74 -18.06 -53.83
CA LEU A 13 -20.50 -17.48 -55.15
C LEU A 13 -19.29 -16.54 -55.12
N LEU A 14 -18.11 -17.15 -55.10
CA LEU A 14 -16.95 -16.62 -55.81
C LEU A 14 -17.29 -16.68 -57.32
N LYS A 15 -17.39 -15.52 -58.00
CA LYS A 15 -17.41 -15.32 -59.48
C LYS A 15 -17.77 -13.84 -59.73
N GLY A 16 -16.94 -12.95 -60.26
CA GLY A 16 -15.60 -13.00 -60.85
C GLY A 16 -15.00 -11.58 -60.83
N LEU A 17 -13.67 -11.45 -60.90
CA LEU A 17 -12.93 -11.08 -62.13
C LEU A 17 -13.42 -9.74 -62.73
N LEU A 18 -12.65 -8.67 -62.89
CA LEU A 18 -11.28 -8.49 -63.43
C LEU A 18 -10.86 -7.03 -63.06
N LEU A 19 -9.63 -6.77 -62.62
CA LEU A 19 -8.58 -6.11 -63.44
C LEU A 19 -9.11 -4.88 -64.21
N SER A 20 -8.68 -3.64 -64.00
CA SER A 20 -7.29 -3.21 -64.11
C SER A 20 -7.20 -1.66 -64.15
N GLN A 21 -6.16 -1.12 -63.49
CA GLN A 21 -5.28 -0.03 -63.96
C GLN A 21 -5.82 1.40 -64.13
N LEU A 22 -5.26 2.34 -63.32
CA LEU A 22 -4.54 3.56 -63.74
C LEU A 22 -4.05 4.31 -62.46
N ARG A 23 -2.75 4.32 -62.13
CA ARG A 23 -1.75 5.42 -62.36
C ARG A 23 -2.24 6.79 -61.82
N ALA A 24 -1.56 7.60 -61.01
CA ALA A 24 -0.21 7.69 -60.44
C ALA A 24 -0.26 8.75 -59.26
N PRO A 25 0.85 9.26 -58.67
CA PRO A 25 0.96 9.58 -57.24
C PRO A 25 0.56 11.02 -56.86
N LEU A 26 0.06 11.22 -55.64
CA LEU A 26 0.08 12.53 -54.98
C LEU A 26 0.82 12.41 -53.64
N THR A 27 2.08 12.83 -53.67
CA THR A 27 2.92 13.03 -52.50
C THR A 27 2.40 14.24 -51.73
N ILE A 28 1.79 14.04 -50.56
CA ILE A 28 1.57 15.10 -49.58
C ILE A 28 2.43 14.79 -48.36
N THR A 29 3.57 15.48 -48.31
CA THR A 29 4.47 15.55 -47.17
C THR A 29 3.83 16.43 -46.11
N PHE A 30 3.31 15.85 -45.02
CA PHE A 30 3.02 16.58 -43.79
C PHE A 30 4.08 16.20 -42.75
N VAL A 31 5.10 17.05 -42.65
CA VAL A 31 6.06 17.08 -41.54
C VAL A 31 5.42 17.90 -40.43
N ALA A 32 5.01 17.22 -39.36
CA ALA A 32 4.81 17.82 -38.03
C ALA A 32 5.01 16.71 -36.98
N ALA A 33 6.25 16.23 -36.87
CA ALA A 33 6.68 15.47 -35.72
C ALA A 33 6.79 16.46 -34.54
N LEU A 34 5.67 16.66 -33.85
CA LEU A 34 5.68 17.32 -32.55
C LEU A 34 6.34 16.34 -31.58
N ALA A 35 7.67 16.46 -31.43
CA ALA A 35 8.39 15.83 -30.35
C ALA A 35 7.93 16.49 -29.04
N ALA A 36 6.81 16.00 -28.50
CA ALA A 36 6.51 16.18 -27.09
C ALA A 36 7.64 15.47 -26.33
N ALA A 37 8.69 16.21 -25.99
CA ALA A 37 9.65 15.78 -25.01
C ALA A 37 8.86 15.63 -23.71
N SER A 38 8.43 14.40 -23.43
CA SER A 38 7.93 14.01 -22.13
C SER A 38 9.06 14.29 -21.15
N ILE A 39 9.01 15.43 -20.48
CA ILE A 39 9.81 15.67 -19.29
C ILE A 39 9.19 14.75 -18.23
N ALA A 40 9.48 13.46 -18.34
CA ALA A 40 9.22 12.54 -17.24
C ALA A 40 10.04 13.11 -16.08
N PRO A 41 9.40 13.49 -14.96
CA PRO A 41 10.16 13.88 -13.79
C PRO A 41 11.14 12.74 -13.51
N ALA A 42 12.43 13.06 -13.53
CA ALA A 42 13.46 12.13 -13.09
C ALA A 42 13.20 11.92 -11.59
N TYR A 43 12.44 10.89 -11.26
CA TYR A 43 12.36 10.40 -9.90
C TYR A 43 13.75 9.88 -9.57
N ALA A 44 14.47 10.59 -8.71
CA ALA A 44 15.68 10.04 -8.12
C ALA A 44 15.29 8.69 -7.51
N ALA A 45 16.02 7.62 -7.85
CA ALA A 45 15.82 6.33 -7.23
C ALA A 45 15.89 6.52 -5.71
N ILE A 46 14.77 6.26 -5.03
CA ILE A 46 14.75 6.29 -3.57
C ILE A 46 15.55 5.06 -3.15
N SER A 47 16.73 5.28 -2.59
CA SER A 47 17.46 4.23 -1.91
C SER A 47 16.55 3.64 -0.85
N GLY A 48 16.37 2.32 -0.87
CA GLY A 48 15.67 1.61 0.20
C GLY A 48 16.33 1.88 1.57
N PRO A 49 15.68 1.45 2.65
CA PRO A 49 16.18 1.69 4.00
C PRO A 49 17.54 1.02 4.16
N THR A 50 18.46 1.68 4.87
CA THR A 50 19.75 1.06 5.17
C THR A 50 19.59 0.01 6.28
N ALA A 51 20.53 -0.92 6.41
CA ALA A 51 20.53 -1.86 7.55
C ALA A 51 20.55 -1.14 8.90
N ALA A 52 21.24 0.00 9.00
CA ALA A 52 21.23 0.84 10.19
C ALA A 52 19.85 1.44 10.46
N ASP A 53 19.11 1.78 9.39
CA ASP A 53 17.77 2.31 9.52
C ASP A 53 16.80 1.26 10.07
N LEU A 54 16.83 0.05 9.50
CA LEU A 54 16.01 -1.07 9.95
C LEU A 54 16.32 -1.45 11.41
N GLN A 55 17.61 -1.54 11.77
CA GLN A 55 18.03 -1.82 13.14
C GLN A 55 17.52 -0.76 14.12
N LEU A 56 17.51 0.52 13.73
CA LEU A 56 17.02 1.59 14.58
C LEU A 56 15.53 1.42 14.90
N SER A 57 14.71 1.06 13.90
CA SER A 57 13.29 0.76 14.10
C SER A 57 13.07 -0.52 14.91
N ALA A 58 13.85 -1.58 14.66
CA ALA A 58 13.82 -2.81 15.45
C ALA A 58 14.11 -2.54 16.93
N ASN A 59 15.13 -1.72 17.22
CA ASN A 59 15.47 -1.32 18.58
C ASN A 59 14.34 -0.54 19.24
N PHE A 60 13.72 0.41 18.52
CA PHE A 60 12.57 1.15 19.05
C PHE A 60 11.43 0.21 19.45
N LEU A 61 11.02 -0.69 18.57
CA LEU A 61 9.92 -1.63 18.82
C LEU A 61 10.25 -2.61 19.95
N SER A 62 11.47 -3.15 19.97
CA SER A 62 11.94 -4.03 21.04
C SER A 62 11.87 -3.34 22.41
N ASN A 63 12.21 -2.04 22.48
CA ASN A 63 12.12 -1.26 23.71
C ASN A 63 10.67 -0.99 24.17
N GLN A 64 9.67 -1.15 23.29
CA GLN A 64 8.26 -1.00 23.68
C GLN A 64 7.66 -2.26 24.31
N LEU A 65 8.36 -3.39 24.25
CA LEU A 65 7.91 -4.69 24.76
C LEU A 65 8.43 -4.94 26.20
N SER A 66 8.06 -4.05 27.12
CA SER A 66 8.45 -4.17 28.55
C SER A 66 7.91 -5.49 29.12
N ASP A 67 8.78 -6.29 29.75
CA ASP A 67 8.46 -7.64 30.24
C ASP A 67 7.88 -8.60 29.18
N GLY A 68 8.08 -8.27 27.90
CA GLY A 68 7.62 -9.05 26.77
C GLY A 68 6.35 -8.52 26.10
N LEU A 69 5.60 -7.59 26.70
CA LEU A 69 4.32 -7.11 26.14
C LEU A 69 4.33 -5.59 25.95
N ALA A 70 3.59 -5.14 24.94
CA ALA A 70 3.37 -3.70 24.74
C ALA A 70 2.33 -3.18 25.73
N THR A 71 2.55 -1.97 26.26
CA THR A 71 1.58 -1.32 27.15
C THR A 71 0.61 -0.42 26.37
N GLY A 72 -0.69 -0.64 26.55
CA GLY A 72 -1.76 0.17 25.97
C GLY A 72 -2.02 1.48 26.73
N PRO A 73 -3.02 2.27 26.28
CA PRO A 73 -3.29 3.61 26.81
C PRO A 73 -3.80 3.61 28.26
N SER A 74 -4.37 2.51 28.73
CA SER A 74 -4.81 2.33 30.12
C SER A 74 -3.68 1.93 31.08
N GLY A 75 -2.48 1.68 30.56
CA GLY A 75 -1.37 1.09 31.32
C GLY A 75 -1.43 -0.44 31.44
N ALA A 76 -2.47 -1.09 30.90
CA ALA A 76 -2.55 -2.54 30.82
C ALA A 76 -1.83 -3.07 29.57
N ASP A 77 -1.51 -4.36 29.57
CA ASP A 77 -0.94 -5.04 28.41
C ASP A 77 -1.91 -4.97 27.21
N ASP A 78 -1.36 -4.66 26.04
CA ASP A 78 -2.08 -4.60 24.77
C ASP A 78 -1.53 -5.68 23.84
N LEU A 79 -2.17 -6.85 23.86
CA LEU A 79 -1.76 -7.96 23.00
C LEU A 79 -1.99 -7.65 21.52
N GLY A 80 -2.95 -6.80 21.16
CA GLY A 80 -3.17 -6.39 19.77
C GLY A 80 -2.00 -5.59 19.22
N LEU A 81 -1.51 -4.63 20.00
CA LEU A 81 -0.30 -3.87 19.69
C LEU A 81 0.97 -4.74 19.76
N THR A 82 1.03 -5.65 20.72
CA THR A 82 2.13 -6.62 20.82
C THR A 82 2.24 -7.46 19.54
N GLN A 83 1.11 -7.94 19.00
CA GLN A 83 1.07 -8.68 17.73
C GLN A 83 1.58 -7.85 16.55
N ASP A 84 1.21 -6.56 16.46
CA ASP A 84 1.74 -5.68 15.41
C ASP A 84 3.26 -5.49 15.52
N MET A 85 3.76 -5.31 16.74
CA MET A 85 5.21 -5.18 16.99
C MET A 85 5.96 -6.46 16.64
N LEU A 86 5.40 -7.63 16.97
CA LEU A 86 5.99 -8.92 16.65
C LEU A 86 6.09 -9.14 15.13
N LEU A 87 5.03 -8.84 14.37
CA LEU A 87 5.05 -8.94 12.91
C LEU A 87 6.07 -7.98 12.28
N SER A 88 6.19 -6.76 12.80
CA SER A 88 7.24 -5.84 12.38
C SER A 88 8.64 -6.36 12.74
N LEU A 89 8.84 -6.88 13.94
CA LEU A 89 10.14 -7.38 14.40
C LEU A 89 10.58 -8.61 13.62
N ASP A 90 9.66 -9.51 13.25
CA ASP A 90 9.95 -10.64 12.38
C ASP A 90 10.53 -10.20 11.03
N ALA A 91 10.00 -9.12 10.45
CA ALA A 91 10.52 -8.55 9.21
C ALA A 91 11.85 -7.78 9.38
N LEU A 92 12.07 -7.13 10.53
CA LEU A 92 13.21 -6.24 10.77
C LEU A 92 14.43 -6.95 11.38
N ASP A 93 14.18 -7.92 12.25
CA ASP A 93 15.16 -8.63 13.08
C ASP A 93 14.58 -10.03 13.44
N PRO A 94 14.50 -10.96 12.47
CA PRO A 94 13.87 -12.28 12.66
C PRO A 94 14.54 -13.12 13.77
N ASP A 95 15.80 -12.85 14.08
CA ASP A 95 16.57 -13.53 15.13
C ASP A 95 16.43 -12.86 16.51
N SER A 96 15.53 -11.88 16.66
CA SER A 96 15.36 -11.10 17.89
C SER A 96 14.91 -11.99 19.07
N SER A 97 15.83 -12.22 20.01
CA SER A 97 15.51 -12.93 21.26
C SER A 97 14.43 -12.24 22.09
N GLN A 98 14.31 -10.91 22.00
CA GLN A 98 13.24 -10.15 22.63
C GLN A 98 11.90 -10.45 21.98
N ALA A 99 11.82 -10.45 20.64
CA ALA A 99 10.61 -10.81 19.91
C ALA A 99 10.17 -12.25 20.25
N GLN A 100 11.10 -13.19 20.31
CA GLN A 100 10.83 -14.60 20.68
C GLN A 100 10.35 -14.74 22.14
N GLN A 101 10.90 -13.94 23.06
CA GLN A 101 10.39 -13.89 24.43
C GLN A 101 8.98 -13.29 24.48
N SER A 102 8.76 -12.17 23.79
CA SER A 102 7.48 -11.49 23.69
C SER A 102 6.39 -12.36 23.09
N PHE A 103 6.71 -13.12 22.04
CA PHE A 103 5.81 -14.09 21.43
C PHE A 103 5.36 -15.12 22.47
N ARG A 104 6.29 -15.72 23.22
CA ARG A 104 5.94 -16.70 24.27
C ARG A 104 5.07 -16.08 25.37
N THR A 105 5.44 -14.91 25.88
CA THR A 105 4.65 -14.20 26.90
C THR A 105 3.24 -13.87 26.40
N MET A 106 3.11 -13.47 25.14
CA MET A 106 1.82 -13.20 24.50
C MET A 106 0.98 -14.48 24.40
N MET A 107 1.55 -15.58 23.91
CA MET A 107 0.85 -16.87 23.78
C MET A 107 0.32 -17.37 25.13
N ASP A 108 1.09 -17.18 26.21
CA ASP A 108 0.68 -17.52 27.59
C ASP A 108 -0.47 -16.63 28.12
N SER A 109 -0.71 -15.48 27.49
CA SER A 109 -1.67 -14.46 27.93
C SER A 109 -2.94 -14.38 27.07
N LEU A 110 -3.10 -15.26 26.07
CA LEU A 110 -4.13 -15.13 25.04
C LEU A 110 -5.57 -15.28 25.53
N ASP A 111 -5.81 -16.01 26.63
CA ASP A 111 -7.17 -16.42 27.01
C ASP A 111 -8.12 -15.22 27.16
N SER A 112 -7.77 -14.25 28.03
CA SER A 112 -8.59 -13.05 28.20
C SER A 112 -8.66 -12.12 26.97
N TYR A 113 -7.73 -12.26 26.03
CA TYR A 113 -7.66 -11.44 24.83
C TYR A 113 -8.57 -11.97 23.72
N LEU A 114 -8.60 -13.30 23.54
CA LEU A 114 -9.43 -13.99 22.56
C LEU A 114 -10.87 -14.17 23.05
N TYR A 115 -11.06 -14.38 24.35
CA TYR A 115 -12.36 -14.67 24.96
C TYR A 115 -12.91 -13.45 25.72
N LEU A 116 -13.64 -12.59 25.02
CA LEU A 116 -14.29 -11.42 25.61
C LEU A 116 -15.66 -11.79 26.17
N GLY A 117 -15.75 -11.98 27.49
CA GLY A 117 -17.01 -12.33 28.14
C GLY A 117 -17.55 -13.71 27.73
N GLY A 118 -16.65 -14.63 27.35
CA GLY A 118 -17.00 -15.97 26.86
C GLY A 118 -17.26 -16.04 25.36
N GLU A 119 -17.18 -14.91 24.64
CA GLU A 119 -17.24 -14.85 23.18
C GLU A 119 -15.83 -14.87 22.58
N VAL A 120 -15.62 -15.72 21.59
CA VAL A 120 -14.43 -15.76 20.74
C VAL A 120 -14.50 -14.59 19.76
N ASP A 121 -13.52 -13.69 19.82
CA ASP A 121 -13.34 -12.64 18.82
C ASP A 121 -12.58 -13.20 17.61
N ALA A 122 -13.29 -13.42 16.50
CA ALA A 122 -12.74 -14.09 15.32
C ALA A 122 -11.62 -13.27 14.64
N ALA A 123 -11.68 -11.94 14.71
CA ALA A 123 -10.65 -11.08 14.12
C ALA A 123 -9.34 -11.13 14.92
N ARG A 124 -9.43 -11.12 16.26
CA ARG A 124 -8.26 -11.31 17.14
C ARG A 124 -7.67 -12.71 17.01
N LEU A 125 -8.53 -13.72 16.91
CA LEU A 125 -8.10 -15.10 16.68
C LEU A 125 -7.34 -15.21 15.36
N ALA A 126 -7.87 -14.65 14.28
CA ALA A 126 -7.23 -14.65 12.97
C ALA A 126 -5.83 -14.00 13.00
N LYS A 127 -5.71 -12.79 13.57
CA LYS A 127 -4.41 -12.12 13.71
C LYS A 127 -3.42 -12.94 14.55
N THR A 128 -3.90 -13.57 15.63
CA THR A 128 -3.08 -14.46 16.46
C THR A 128 -2.55 -15.66 15.69
N VAL A 129 -3.36 -16.26 14.81
CA VAL A 129 -2.92 -17.34 13.91
C VAL A 129 -1.84 -16.87 12.95
N VAL A 130 -1.96 -15.65 12.38
CA VAL A 130 -0.90 -15.08 11.52
C VAL A 130 0.40 -14.89 12.29
N VAL A 131 0.36 -14.36 13.52
CA VAL A 131 1.56 -14.19 14.35
C VAL A 131 2.19 -15.54 14.70
N ALA A 132 1.38 -16.53 15.07
CA ALA A 132 1.87 -17.87 15.38
C ALA A 132 2.56 -18.53 14.18
N ASP A 133 2.02 -18.33 12.98
CA ASP A 133 2.62 -18.79 11.72
C ASP A 133 3.95 -18.08 11.41
N ALA A 134 4.01 -16.75 11.53
CA ALA A 134 5.24 -15.99 11.31
C ALA A 134 6.39 -16.43 12.24
N PHE A 135 6.07 -16.85 13.46
CA PHE A 135 7.05 -17.37 14.43
C PHE A 135 7.29 -18.89 14.30
N GLU A 136 6.87 -19.50 13.20
CA GLU A 136 6.98 -20.94 12.88
C GLU A 136 6.42 -21.86 13.99
N GLN A 137 5.39 -21.38 14.70
CA GLN A 137 4.75 -22.06 15.83
C GLN A 137 3.23 -22.13 15.64
N PRO A 138 2.73 -22.73 14.53
CA PRO A 138 1.31 -22.83 14.27
C PRO A 138 0.60 -23.61 15.38
N ASN A 139 -0.58 -23.11 15.77
CA ASN A 139 -1.39 -23.73 16.83
C ASN A 139 -2.65 -24.35 16.23
N ALA A 140 -2.67 -25.68 16.13
CA ALA A 140 -3.78 -26.43 15.52
C ALA A 140 -5.13 -26.20 16.21
N VAL A 141 -5.16 -25.89 17.51
CA VAL A 141 -6.40 -25.59 18.23
C VAL A 141 -6.96 -24.24 17.81
N LEU A 142 -6.10 -23.20 17.73
CA LEU A 142 -6.51 -21.87 17.27
C LEU A 142 -6.90 -21.88 15.79
N ILE A 143 -6.20 -22.65 14.96
CA ILE A 143 -6.54 -22.82 13.53
C ILE A 143 -7.91 -23.48 13.39
N ALA A 144 -8.16 -24.60 14.09
CA ALA A 144 -9.44 -25.27 14.04
C ALA A 144 -10.59 -24.37 14.52
N GLN A 145 -10.36 -23.61 15.59
CA GLN A 145 -11.33 -22.62 16.08
C GLN A 145 -11.57 -21.51 15.05
N LEU A 146 -10.54 -21.03 14.35
CA LEU A 146 -10.71 -20.03 13.30
C LEU A 146 -11.52 -20.59 12.12
N VAL A 147 -11.29 -21.84 11.73
CA VAL A 147 -12.09 -22.50 10.67
C VAL A 147 -13.57 -22.56 11.06
N ASP A 148 -13.90 -22.82 12.33
CA ASP A 148 -15.28 -22.86 12.85
C ASP A 148 -16.01 -21.51 12.67
N THR A 149 -15.28 -20.40 12.86
CA THR A 149 -15.85 -19.04 12.69
C THR A 149 -16.33 -18.74 11.27
N VAL A 150 -15.86 -19.49 10.26
CA VAL A 150 -16.23 -19.31 8.85
C VAL A 150 -17.58 -19.95 8.57
N GLN A 151 -18.58 -19.11 8.37
CA GLN A 151 -19.95 -19.52 8.07
C GLN A 151 -20.07 -20.15 6.67
N ASP A 152 -21.19 -20.83 6.40
CA ASP A 152 -21.47 -21.44 5.09
C ASP A 152 -21.39 -20.46 3.92
N ASN A 153 -21.73 -19.18 4.14
CA ASN A 153 -21.64 -18.12 3.15
C ASN A 153 -20.25 -17.46 3.08
N GLY A 154 -19.27 -17.95 3.83
CA GLY A 154 -17.90 -17.42 3.91
C GLY A 154 -17.70 -16.26 4.90
N GLN A 155 -18.78 -15.72 5.47
CA GLN A 155 -18.67 -14.65 6.47
C GLN A 155 -17.94 -15.19 7.72
N LEU A 156 -16.97 -14.45 8.26
CA LEU A 156 -16.46 -14.72 9.61
C LEU A 156 -17.41 -14.14 10.65
N LYS A 157 -17.65 -14.89 11.72
CA LYS A 157 -18.43 -14.43 12.88
C LYS A 157 -17.71 -14.72 14.18
N ASN A 158 -17.91 -13.85 15.16
CA ASN A 158 -17.61 -14.17 16.54
C ASN A 158 -18.49 -15.33 17.02
N GLU A 159 -18.06 -16.03 18.06
CA GLU A 159 -18.74 -17.24 18.53
C GLU A 159 -18.88 -17.27 20.04
N THR A 160 -20.01 -17.80 20.53
CA THR A 160 -20.18 -18.13 21.93
C THR A 160 -20.57 -19.59 22.03
N ALA A 161 -19.78 -20.39 22.74
CA ALA A 161 -19.98 -21.84 22.88
C ALA A 161 -20.11 -22.58 21.52
N GLY A 162 -19.35 -22.16 20.51
CA GLY A 162 -19.37 -22.73 19.15
C GLY A 162 -20.55 -22.30 18.30
N GLU A 163 -21.37 -21.35 18.77
CA GLU A 163 -22.49 -20.81 18.01
C GLU A 163 -22.18 -19.39 17.50
N PRO A 164 -22.42 -19.10 16.20
CA PRO A 164 -22.16 -17.80 15.62
C PRO A 164 -23.03 -16.69 16.24
N THR A 165 -22.42 -15.56 16.57
CA THR A 165 -23.10 -14.44 17.27
C THR A 165 -23.18 -13.19 16.39
N SER A 166 -22.07 -12.47 16.25
CA SER A 166 -21.96 -11.19 15.54
C SER A 166 -20.96 -11.29 14.39
N GLY A 167 -21.20 -10.52 13.33
CA GLY A 167 -20.25 -10.43 12.22
C GLY A 167 -19.03 -9.57 12.58
N VAL A 168 -17.88 -9.89 12.01
CA VAL A 168 -16.69 -9.05 12.10
C VAL A 168 -16.75 -7.89 11.09
N THR A 169 -15.84 -6.92 11.20
CA THR A 169 -15.64 -5.92 10.15
C THR A 169 -14.98 -6.55 8.91
N ASN A 170 -15.01 -5.90 7.76
CA ASN A 170 -14.25 -6.38 6.59
C ASN A 170 -12.74 -6.36 6.83
N PHE A 171 -12.24 -5.50 7.73
CA PHE A 171 -10.86 -5.56 8.19
C PHE A 171 -10.56 -6.87 8.94
N GLY A 172 -11.47 -7.30 9.84
CA GLY A 172 -11.40 -8.60 10.50
C GLY A 172 -11.57 -9.78 9.54
N GLN A 173 -12.48 -9.67 8.56
CA GLN A 173 -12.65 -10.67 7.50
C GLN A 173 -11.35 -10.86 6.71
N ALA A 174 -10.66 -9.78 6.33
CA ALA A 174 -9.39 -9.85 5.61
C ALA A 174 -8.28 -10.53 6.44
N TRP A 175 -8.22 -10.27 7.76
CA TRP A 175 -7.36 -11.04 8.66
C TRP A 175 -7.70 -12.53 8.66
N GLY A 176 -8.98 -12.88 8.68
CA GLY A 176 -9.46 -14.25 8.57
C GLY A 176 -8.96 -14.96 7.32
N VAL A 177 -9.12 -14.32 6.16
CA VAL A 177 -8.64 -14.85 4.88
C VAL A 177 -7.13 -15.07 4.90
N LEU A 178 -6.35 -14.08 5.36
CA LEU A 178 -4.90 -14.19 5.49
C LEU A 178 -4.50 -15.35 6.40
N ALA A 179 -5.08 -15.43 7.59
CA ALA A 179 -4.78 -16.45 8.58
C ALA A 179 -5.07 -17.87 8.08
N LEU A 180 -6.24 -18.09 7.47
CA LEU A 180 -6.63 -19.39 6.92
C LEU A 180 -5.72 -19.81 5.77
N ALA A 181 -5.40 -18.88 4.87
CA ALA A 181 -4.52 -19.15 3.73
C ALA A 181 -3.09 -19.50 4.19
N ARG A 182 -2.53 -18.74 5.13
CA ARG A 182 -1.22 -19.01 5.73
C ARG A 182 -1.17 -20.35 6.46
N ALA A 183 -2.23 -20.69 7.20
CA ALA A 183 -2.36 -21.97 7.89
C ALA A 183 -2.58 -23.19 6.96
N GLY A 184 -2.72 -22.98 5.64
CA GLY A 184 -2.97 -24.05 4.68
C GLY A 184 -4.43 -24.52 4.62
N GLU A 185 -5.36 -23.81 5.25
CA GLU A 185 -6.79 -24.11 5.25
C GLU A 185 -7.47 -23.57 3.97
N THR A 186 -6.98 -24.01 2.81
CA THR A 186 -7.32 -23.45 1.49
C THR A 186 -8.81 -23.35 1.24
N ALA A 187 -9.59 -24.40 1.53
CA ALA A 187 -11.03 -24.40 1.27
C ALA A 187 -11.80 -23.41 2.16
N ALA A 188 -11.34 -23.16 3.39
CA ALA A 188 -11.93 -22.16 4.27
C ALA A 188 -11.52 -20.75 3.85
N ALA A 189 -10.25 -20.57 3.47
CA ALA A 189 -9.70 -19.31 2.95
C ALA A 189 -10.44 -18.85 1.68
N GLU A 190 -10.63 -19.74 0.71
CA GLU A 190 -11.36 -19.46 -0.54
C GLU A 190 -12.81 -19.04 -0.25
N ARG A 191 -13.54 -19.76 0.61
CA ARG A 191 -14.91 -19.34 1.00
C ARG A 191 -14.94 -17.97 1.65
N ALA A 192 -14.00 -17.71 2.56
CA ALA A 192 -13.91 -16.42 3.24
C ALA A 192 -13.53 -15.28 2.27
N ALA A 193 -12.68 -15.57 1.27
CA ALA A 193 -12.32 -14.65 0.20
C ALA A 193 -13.51 -14.39 -0.74
N ASP A 194 -14.29 -15.42 -1.10
CA ASP A 194 -15.51 -15.27 -1.91
C ASP A 194 -16.51 -14.32 -1.25
N PHE A 195 -16.74 -14.48 0.06
CA PHE A 195 -17.56 -13.52 0.81
C PHE A 195 -16.96 -12.12 0.74
N LEU A 196 -15.66 -11.96 1.01
CA LEU A 196 -14.99 -10.65 0.99
C LEU A 196 -15.05 -9.99 -0.39
N ALA A 197 -15.02 -10.77 -1.48
CA ALA A 197 -15.14 -10.28 -2.85
C ALA A 197 -16.50 -9.63 -3.11
N THR A 198 -17.57 -10.10 -2.46
CA THR A 198 -18.90 -9.46 -2.52
C THR A 198 -18.91 -8.05 -1.93
N GLN A 199 -17.91 -7.70 -1.11
CA GLN A 199 -17.81 -6.41 -0.42
C GLN A 199 -17.07 -5.35 -1.26
N ILE A 200 -16.46 -5.72 -2.38
CA ILE A 200 -15.68 -4.80 -3.23
C ILE A 200 -16.63 -3.86 -3.99
N CYS A 201 -16.51 -2.56 -3.73
CA CYS A 201 -17.28 -1.53 -4.42
C CYS A 201 -16.85 -1.37 -5.88
N ALA A 202 -17.67 -0.68 -6.68
CA ALA A 202 -17.39 -0.44 -8.10
C ALA A 202 -16.03 0.25 -8.34
N ASN A 203 -15.58 1.11 -7.42
CA ASN A 203 -14.27 1.77 -7.48
C ASN A 203 -13.10 0.92 -6.94
N GLY A 204 -13.35 -0.31 -6.51
CA GLY A 204 -12.36 -1.22 -5.93
C GLY A 204 -12.14 -1.07 -4.43
N GLY A 205 -12.69 -0.03 -3.78
CA GLY A 205 -12.58 0.14 -2.35
C GLY A 205 -13.52 -0.77 -1.57
N VAL A 206 -13.18 -1.06 -0.32
CA VAL A 206 -13.93 -1.93 0.58
C VAL A 206 -14.39 -1.11 1.80
N PRO A 207 -15.68 -1.15 2.18
CA PRO A 207 -16.15 -0.49 3.39
C PRO A 207 -15.63 -1.20 4.65
N LEU A 208 -15.41 -0.48 5.74
CA LEU A 208 -15.05 -1.11 7.03
C LEU A 208 -16.15 -2.05 7.53
N SER A 209 -17.41 -1.60 7.47
CA SER A 209 -18.55 -2.42 7.90
C SER A 209 -18.84 -3.52 6.88
N GLN A 210 -18.99 -4.75 7.39
CA GLN A 210 -19.44 -5.89 6.62
C GLN A 210 -20.97 -5.86 6.50
N LEU A 211 -21.49 -6.02 5.28
CA LEU A 211 -22.93 -6.05 5.02
C LEU A 211 -23.22 -7.13 3.98
N THR A 212 -24.35 -7.84 4.11
CA THR A 212 -24.79 -8.79 3.06
C THR A 212 -24.91 -8.09 1.69
N GLU A 213 -25.27 -6.81 1.69
CA GLU A 213 -25.24 -5.94 0.52
C GLU A 213 -24.44 -4.68 0.88
N PRO A 214 -23.24 -4.46 0.31
CA PRO A 214 -22.42 -3.31 0.65
C PRO A 214 -23.08 -2.02 0.12
N THR A 215 -23.30 -1.04 0.99
CA THR A 215 -23.88 0.24 0.57
C THR A 215 -22.94 1.09 -0.29
N CYS A 216 -21.63 0.79 -0.26
CA CYS A 216 -20.57 1.50 -0.99
C CYS A 216 -20.63 3.03 -0.87
N THR A 217 -21.19 3.53 0.23
CA THR A 217 -21.28 4.95 0.54
C THR A 217 -19.98 5.48 1.12
N THR A 218 -19.22 4.61 1.77
CA THR A 218 -17.95 4.92 2.42
C THR A 218 -17.01 3.74 2.20
N GLN A 219 -15.81 4.01 1.69
CA GLN A 219 -14.73 3.03 1.57
C GLN A 219 -13.64 3.40 2.56
N ASP A 220 -12.93 2.38 3.04
CA ASP A 220 -11.87 2.53 4.01
C ASP A 220 -10.56 2.02 3.42
N ALA A 221 -9.55 2.88 3.37
CA ALA A 221 -8.27 2.56 2.74
C ALA A 221 -7.50 1.48 3.52
N ASP A 222 -7.60 1.47 4.86
CA ASP A 222 -6.96 0.46 5.72
C ASP A 222 -7.54 -0.93 5.42
N THR A 223 -8.88 -1.03 5.42
CA THR A 223 -9.61 -2.26 5.06
C THR A 223 -9.30 -2.70 3.64
N THR A 224 -9.26 -1.77 2.68
CA THR A 224 -8.97 -2.09 1.28
C THR A 224 -7.55 -2.62 1.10
N ALA A 225 -6.57 -2.05 1.82
CA ALA A 225 -5.18 -2.47 1.74
C ALA A 225 -4.92 -3.85 2.35
N LEU A 226 -5.57 -4.19 3.46
CA LEU A 226 -5.48 -5.54 4.02
C LEU A 226 -6.23 -6.55 3.14
N THR A 227 -7.37 -6.14 2.58
CA THR A 227 -8.15 -6.96 1.63
C THR A 227 -7.35 -7.26 0.35
N ALA A 228 -6.61 -6.27 -0.18
CA ALA A 228 -5.73 -6.48 -1.33
C ALA A 228 -4.65 -7.54 -1.06
N GLN A 229 -4.09 -7.55 0.15
CA GLN A 229 -3.11 -8.56 0.56
C GLN A 229 -3.73 -9.95 0.70
N ALA A 230 -4.95 -10.04 1.26
CA ALA A 230 -5.71 -11.28 1.37
C ALA A 230 -6.00 -11.89 -0.02
N PHE A 231 -6.52 -11.10 -0.97
CA PHE A 231 -6.76 -11.58 -2.34
C PHE A 231 -5.47 -11.94 -3.07
N ALA A 232 -4.40 -11.15 -2.91
CA ALA A 232 -3.12 -11.48 -3.54
C ALA A 232 -2.57 -12.84 -3.06
N LEU A 233 -2.82 -13.21 -1.80
CA LEU A 233 -2.42 -14.50 -1.23
C LEU A 233 -3.28 -15.67 -1.74
N VAL A 234 -4.60 -15.51 -1.78
CA VAL A 234 -5.54 -16.60 -2.13
C VAL A 234 -5.73 -16.72 -3.65
N ASP A 235 -6.04 -15.62 -4.33
CA ASP A 235 -6.40 -15.59 -5.75
C ASP A 235 -5.19 -15.31 -6.66
N GLY A 236 -4.12 -14.77 -6.07
CA GLY A 236 -2.90 -14.35 -6.78
C GLY A 236 -2.85 -12.84 -7.07
N THR A 237 -1.63 -12.36 -7.34
CA THR A 237 -1.32 -10.93 -7.49
C THR A 237 -1.96 -10.26 -8.70
N THR A 238 -2.41 -11.04 -9.69
CA THR A 238 -3.04 -10.56 -10.93
C THR A 238 -4.55 -10.83 -11.00
N ALA A 239 -5.16 -11.35 -9.94
CA ALA A 239 -6.61 -11.56 -9.90
C ALA A 239 -7.38 -10.24 -10.03
N ASP A 240 -8.63 -10.30 -10.51
CA ASP A 240 -9.47 -9.09 -10.66
C ASP A 240 -9.73 -8.41 -9.31
N SER A 241 -10.04 -9.20 -8.28
CA SER A 241 -10.21 -8.76 -6.89
C SER A 241 -8.99 -7.96 -6.41
N THR A 242 -7.81 -8.57 -6.47
CA THR A 242 -6.52 -7.96 -6.14
C THR A 242 -6.27 -6.67 -6.93
N THR A 243 -6.43 -6.72 -8.25
CA THR A 243 -6.16 -5.59 -9.15
C THR A 243 -7.06 -4.40 -8.85
N ARG A 244 -8.36 -4.64 -8.61
CA ARG A 244 -9.32 -3.59 -8.27
C ARG A 244 -9.00 -2.92 -6.95
N THR A 245 -8.69 -3.71 -5.92
CA THR A 245 -8.34 -3.16 -4.59
C THR A 245 -7.02 -2.38 -4.63
N VAL A 246 -6.01 -2.87 -5.36
CA VAL A 246 -4.73 -2.15 -5.52
C VAL A 246 -4.91 -0.87 -6.33
N ASN A 247 -5.72 -0.88 -7.38
CA ASN A 247 -5.99 0.32 -8.17
C ASN A 247 -6.73 1.40 -7.37
N TYR A 248 -7.64 0.99 -6.46
CA TYR A 248 -8.24 1.92 -5.50
C TYR A 248 -7.18 2.61 -4.63
N LEU A 249 -6.23 1.84 -4.07
CA LEU A 249 -5.14 2.38 -3.23
C LEU A 249 -4.22 3.31 -4.02
N SER A 250 -3.85 2.94 -5.25
CA SER A 250 -3.03 3.77 -6.14
C SER A 250 -3.71 5.10 -6.44
N ALA A 251 -5.03 5.09 -6.66
CA ALA A 251 -5.82 6.32 -6.86
C ALA A 251 -6.00 7.15 -5.58
N ALA A 252 -5.95 6.52 -4.41
CA ALA A 252 -6.02 7.19 -3.11
C ALA A 252 -4.68 7.80 -2.67
N GLN A 253 -3.57 7.41 -3.29
CA GLN A 253 -2.24 7.95 -3.01
C GLN A 253 -2.11 9.38 -3.54
N ASP A 254 -1.79 10.32 -2.65
CA ASP A 254 -1.67 11.73 -3.01
C ASP A 254 -0.28 12.09 -3.54
N ALA A 255 -0.05 13.39 -3.78
CA ALA A 255 1.23 13.89 -4.30
C ALA A 255 2.40 13.74 -3.31
N SER A 256 2.13 13.63 -2.00
CA SER A 256 3.15 13.35 -0.99
C SER A 256 3.57 11.87 -0.96
N GLY A 257 2.78 11.00 -1.60
CA GLY A 257 2.94 9.55 -1.57
C GLY A 257 2.21 8.87 -0.42
N GLY A 258 1.64 9.65 0.51
CA GLY A 258 0.80 9.14 1.58
C GLY A 258 -0.64 8.90 1.12
N ILE A 259 -1.37 8.14 1.94
CA ILE A 259 -2.80 7.83 1.73
C ILE A 259 -3.58 8.28 2.97
N SER A 260 -4.76 8.86 2.73
CA SER A 260 -5.70 9.23 3.79
C SER A 260 -6.55 8.05 4.22
N GLY A 261 -6.76 7.95 5.53
CA GLY A 261 -7.75 7.03 6.10
C GLY A 261 -9.17 7.56 5.93
N PHE A 262 -10.18 6.75 6.31
CA PHE A 262 -11.58 7.17 6.23
C PHE A 262 -11.86 8.42 7.07
N ARG A 263 -12.11 9.56 6.39
CA ARG A 263 -12.34 10.89 7.00
C ARG A 263 -11.18 11.41 7.86
N LEU A 264 -9.98 10.90 7.61
CA LEU A 264 -8.75 11.32 8.30
C LEU A 264 -7.81 12.01 7.32
N ASP A 265 -6.83 12.69 7.88
CA ASP A 265 -5.69 13.20 7.11
C ASP A 265 -4.83 12.04 6.59
N VAL A 266 -3.97 12.36 5.64
CA VAL A 266 -2.89 11.48 5.20
C VAL A 266 -2.00 11.13 6.40
N ASN A 267 -1.78 9.84 6.62
CA ASN A 267 -1.09 9.34 7.81
C ASN A 267 -0.28 8.06 7.53
N ALA A 268 0.67 7.76 8.42
CA ALA A 268 1.60 6.65 8.27
C ALA A 268 0.96 5.27 8.43
N ASN A 269 -0.07 5.12 9.27
CA ASN A 269 -0.76 3.83 9.46
C ASN A 269 -1.41 3.33 8.16
N THR A 270 -2.24 4.19 7.55
CA THR A 270 -2.91 3.89 6.28
C THR A 270 -1.92 3.71 5.15
N THR A 271 -0.91 4.59 5.08
CA THR A 271 0.13 4.51 4.05
C THR A 271 0.93 3.22 4.16
N ALA A 272 1.21 2.74 5.37
CA ALA A 272 1.93 1.49 5.60
C ALA A 272 1.17 0.26 5.11
N LEU A 273 -0.12 0.14 5.40
CA LEU A 273 -0.94 -0.97 4.88
C LEU A 273 -0.93 -1.01 3.36
N ALA A 274 -1.09 0.16 2.73
CA ALA A 274 -1.08 0.26 1.27
C ALA A 274 0.31 -0.03 0.69
N ALA A 275 1.39 0.43 1.34
CA ALA A 275 2.75 0.10 0.95
C ALA A 275 3.00 -1.41 0.97
N SER A 276 2.56 -2.13 2.02
CA SER A 276 2.63 -3.60 2.07
C SER A 276 1.85 -4.26 0.93
N ALA A 277 0.67 -3.73 0.57
CA ALA A 277 -0.08 -4.22 -0.59
C ALA A 277 0.67 -3.97 -1.91
N PHE A 278 1.24 -2.78 -2.10
CA PHE A 278 2.02 -2.44 -3.30
C PHE A 278 3.29 -3.29 -3.42
N ALA A 279 3.99 -3.52 -2.31
CA ALA A 279 5.14 -4.42 -2.22
C ALA A 279 4.77 -5.84 -2.69
N LEU A 280 3.69 -6.40 -2.13
CA LEU A 280 3.22 -7.74 -2.44
C LEU A 280 2.87 -7.95 -3.92
N VAL A 281 2.34 -6.92 -4.59
CA VAL A 281 1.98 -6.99 -6.02
C VAL A 281 3.00 -6.33 -6.96
N ASN A 282 4.20 -6.01 -6.48
CA ASN A 282 5.28 -5.38 -7.24
C ASN A 282 4.90 -4.05 -7.93
N LYS A 283 4.09 -3.22 -7.27
CA LYS A 283 3.76 -1.85 -7.72
C LYS A 283 4.85 -0.87 -7.29
N GLU A 284 6.01 -0.98 -7.93
CA GLU A 284 7.25 -0.31 -7.47
C GLU A 284 7.13 1.21 -7.37
N THR A 285 6.40 1.85 -8.28
CA THR A 285 6.23 3.32 -8.30
C THR A 285 5.40 3.79 -7.10
N GLU A 286 4.25 3.16 -6.86
CA GLU A 286 3.39 3.46 -5.74
C GLU A 286 4.04 3.10 -4.40
N PHE A 287 4.73 1.95 -4.34
CA PHE A 287 5.52 1.54 -3.18
C PHE A 287 6.60 2.57 -2.86
N SER A 288 7.38 3.02 -3.84
CA SER A 288 8.46 3.99 -3.63
C SER A 288 7.94 5.33 -3.09
N LYS A 289 6.78 5.80 -3.59
CA LYS A 289 6.12 7.00 -3.06
C LYS A 289 5.65 6.81 -1.62
N ALA A 290 5.00 5.69 -1.32
CA ALA A 290 4.54 5.38 0.03
C ALA A 290 5.72 5.25 1.00
N HIS A 291 6.80 4.61 0.57
CA HIS A 291 8.04 4.49 1.35
C HIS A 291 8.67 5.86 1.64
N ALA A 292 8.75 6.78 0.66
CA ALA A 292 9.20 8.14 0.90
C ALA A 292 8.31 8.89 1.92
N TYR A 293 7.00 8.68 1.87
CA TYR A 293 6.11 9.23 2.88
C TYR A 293 6.41 8.65 4.27
N LEU A 294 6.56 7.33 4.40
CA LEU A 294 6.91 6.67 5.67
C LEU A 294 8.25 7.20 6.22
N GLU A 295 9.26 7.34 5.38
CA GLU A 295 10.55 7.96 5.74
C GLU A 295 10.35 9.38 6.30
N SER A 296 9.47 10.18 5.69
CA SER A 296 9.18 11.54 6.18
C SER A 296 8.48 11.58 7.54
N THR A 297 7.91 10.46 8.00
CA THR A 297 7.28 10.31 9.32
C THR A 297 8.20 9.67 10.35
N ARG A 298 9.38 9.21 9.94
CA ARG A 298 10.31 8.46 10.78
C ARG A 298 11.18 9.40 11.63
N PHE A 299 11.41 9.03 12.88
CA PHE A 299 12.36 9.70 13.75
C PHE A 299 13.77 9.15 13.49
N GLY A 300 14.64 9.96 12.91
CA GLY A 300 16.03 9.56 12.62
C GLY A 300 16.90 9.39 13.87
N ALA A 301 18.15 8.97 13.68
CA ALA A 301 19.11 8.70 14.76
C ALA A 301 19.47 9.94 15.62
N SER A 302 19.15 11.16 15.17
CA SER A 302 19.34 12.40 15.92
C SER A 302 18.16 12.79 16.81
N ALA A 303 17.03 12.05 16.75
CA ALA A 303 15.91 12.22 17.66
C ALA A 303 16.30 11.86 19.10
N SER A 304 15.42 12.13 20.07
CA SER A 304 15.62 11.63 21.44
C SER A 304 15.75 10.11 21.43
N THR A 305 16.50 9.57 22.39
CA THR A 305 16.76 8.12 22.50
C THR A 305 15.48 7.29 22.52
N ASP A 306 14.41 7.84 23.08
CA ASP A 306 13.13 7.14 23.22
C ASP A 306 12.31 7.15 21.92
N LEU A 307 12.59 8.07 20.99
CA LEU A 307 11.89 8.21 19.71
C LEU A 307 12.69 7.70 18.52
N ALA A 308 14.02 7.61 18.61
CA ALA A 308 14.86 7.22 17.49
C ALA A 308 14.44 5.86 16.91
N GLY A 309 14.07 5.83 15.62
CA GLY A 309 13.57 4.66 14.91
C GLY A 309 12.05 4.51 14.88
N ALA A 310 11.31 5.28 15.68
CA ALA A 310 9.86 5.30 15.67
C ALA A 310 9.30 5.99 14.43
N PHE A 311 7.98 5.92 14.27
CA PHE A 311 7.22 6.63 13.24
C PHE A 311 6.12 7.48 13.90
N ALA A 312 6.05 8.74 13.49
CA ALA A 312 4.99 9.66 13.85
C ALA A 312 3.74 9.41 12.99
N TRP A 313 2.56 9.76 13.49
CA TRP A 313 1.31 9.56 12.75
C TRP A 313 1.29 10.35 11.44
N ARG A 314 1.80 11.59 11.45
CA ARG A 314 1.98 12.46 10.27
C ARG A 314 3.39 13.00 10.22
N SER A 315 3.84 13.39 9.03
CA SER A 315 5.18 13.99 8.82
C SER A 315 5.38 15.27 9.65
N SER A 316 4.35 16.09 9.82
CA SER A 316 4.39 17.29 10.66
C SER A 316 4.63 17.00 12.14
N ASP A 317 4.25 15.81 12.61
CA ASP A 317 4.33 15.45 14.03
C ASP A 317 5.79 15.13 14.44
N VAL A 318 6.67 14.77 13.49
CA VAL A 318 8.10 14.48 13.73
C VAL A 318 8.82 15.67 14.38
N ALA A 319 8.49 16.89 13.96
CA ALA A 319 9.15 18.10 14.46
C ALA A 319 8.68 18.53 15.87
N THR A 320 7.58 17.97 16.37
CA THR A 320 6.92 18.45 17.60
C THR A 320 6.82 17.37 18.68
N ALA A 321 6.85 16.09 18.30
CA ALA A 321 6.85 14.99 19.25
C ALA A 321 8.14 14.99 20.09
N THR A 322 7.97 14.96 21.40
CA THR A 322 9.07 14.96 22.38
C THR A 322 9.06 13.71 23.27
N THR A 323 7.98 12.92 23.22
CA THR A 323 7.77 11.72 24.04
C THR A 323 7.06 10.65 23.23
N VAL A 324 7.22 9.38 23.64
CA VAL A 324 6.51 8.25 23.04
C VAL A 324 5.06 8.25 23.51
N THR A 325 4.12 8.38 22.58
CA THR A 325 2.68 8.27 22.82
C THR A 325 2.16 6.90 22.37
N ASP A 326 0.95 6.51 22.82
CA ASP A 326 0.27 5.30 22.31
C ASP A 326 0.13 5.35 20.77
N GLN A 327 -0.19 6.53 20.22
CA GLN A 327 -0.26 6.72 18.78
C GLN A 327 1.08 6.44 18.08
N ILE A 328 2.20 6.94 18.62
CA ILE A 328 3.54 6.65 18.05
C ILE A 328 3.84 5.16 18.10
N ARG A 329 3.48 4.45 19.19
CA ARG A 329 3.67 2.99 19.27
C ARG A 329 2.89 2.26 18.19
N ARG A 330 1.59 2.53 18.04
CA ARG A 330 0.73 1.91 17.03
C ARG A 330 1.17 2.23 15.61
N THR A 331 1.50 3.50 15.35
CA THR A 331 2.02 3.89 14.05
C THR A 331 3.32 3.18 13.73
N SER A 332 4.27 3.12 14.68
CA SER A 332 5.56 2.46 14.46
C SER A 332 5.42 0.97 14.22
N ALA A 333 4.56 0.29 14.99
CA ALA A 333 4.34 -1.16 14.86
C ALA A 333 3.76 -1.57 13.49
N GLN A 334 3.13 -0.65 12.77
CA GLN A 334 2.59 -0.90 11.44
C GLN A 334 3.50 -0.35 10.33
N ALA A 335 4.02 0.86 10.52
CA ALA A 335 4.89 1.53 9.56
C ALA A 335 6.23 0.82 9.37
N ALA A 336 6.81 0.27 10.45
CA ALA A 336 8.12 -0.37 10.37
C ALA A 336 8.09 -1.65 9.52
N LEU A 337 7.02 -2.46 9.59
CA LEU A 337 6.80 -3.62 8.72
C LEU A 337 6.84 -3.22 7.24
N ALA A 338 6.02 -2.23 6.85
CA ALA A 338 5.95 -1.79 5.46
C ALA A 338 7.23 -1.08 5.00
N TYR A 339 7.89 -0.35 5.89
CA TYR A 339 9.17 0.31 5.64
C TYR A 339 10.29 -0.71 5.35
N ALA A 340 10.27 -1.88 6.01
CA ALA A 340 11.16 -3.00 5.67
C ALA A 340 10.84 -3.66 4.32
N GLY A 341 9.77 -3.25 3.63
CA GLY A 341 9.27 -3.88 2.41
C GLY A 341 8.46 -5.14 2.65
N ALA A 342 8.07 -5.42 3.90
CA ALA A 342 7.30 -6.61 4.25
C ALA A 342 5.78 -6.41 4.03
N ASN A 343 5.05 -7.51 4.18
CA ASN A 343 3.60 -7.59 4.04
C ASN A 343 3.02 -8.63 5.01
N TYR A 344 1.70 -8.64 5.20
CA TYR A 344 1.04 -9.59 6.12
C TYR A 344 0.74 -10.96 5.48
N ALA A 345 0.83 -11.07 4.16
CA ALA A 345 0.45 -12.29 3.44
C ALA A 345 1.52 -13.38 3.45
N ASN A 346 2.80 -13.01 3.44
CA ASN A 346 3.93 -13.94 3.43
C ASN A 346 5.21 -13.25 3.92
N ASP A 347 6.26 -14.05 4.09
CA ASP A 347 7.53 -13.60 4.66
C ASP A 347 8.49 -13.01 3.60
N ASN A 348 8.00 -12.79 2.36
CA ASN A 348 8.82 -12.18 1.31
C ASN A 348 8.96 -10.67 1.54
N LEU A 349 10.21 -10.21 1.52
CA LEU A 349 10.54 -8.79 1.53
C LEU A 349 10.61 -8.24 0.10
N PHE A 350 9.94 -7.12 -0.14
CA PHE A 350 10.12 -6.35 -1.36
C PHE A 350 11.30 -5.38 -1.20
N ILE A 351 12.39 -5.66 -1.90
CA ILE A 351 13.57 -4.80 -1.96
C ILE A 351 13.61 -4.17 -3.34
N SER A 352 13.35 -2.85 -3.44
CA SER A 352 13.49 -2.14 -4.70
C SER A 352 14.96 -2.20 -5.14
N VAL A 353 15.23 -3.00 -6.17
CA VAL A 353 16.59 -3.27 -6.66
C VAL A 353 17.09 -2.24 -7.66
N THR A 354 16.41 -1.11 -7.84
CA THR A 354 16.90 -0.08 -8.76
C THR A 354 18.21 0.48 -8.20
N PRO A 355 19.38 0.13 -8.77
CA PRO A 355 20.62 0.74 -8.34
C PRO A 355 20.49 2.23 -8.61
N PRO A 356 21.15 3.12 -7.85
CA PRO A 356 21.35 4.47 -8.34
C PRO A 356 22.00 4.33 -9.71
N THR A 357 21.24 4.58 -10.77
CA THR A 357 21.82 4.79 -12.09
C THR A 357 22.61 6.06 -11.88
N SER A 358 23.91 5.91 -11.62
CA SER A 358 24.83 7.03 -11.64
C SER A 358 24.68 7.60 -13.03
N GLU A 359 23.90 8.67 -13.15
CA GLU A 359 23.83 9.46 -14.36
C GLU A 359 25.30 9.73 -14.71
N PRO A 360 25.78 9.33 -15.90
CA PRO A 360 27.18 9.51 -16.23
C PRO A 360 27.47 10.99 -16.06
N THR A 361 28.33 11.32 -15.09
CA THR A 361 28.81 12.68 -14.88
C THR A 361 29.14 13.23 -16.25
N PRO A 362 28.46 14.29 -16.72
CA PRO A 362 28.74 14.85 -18.03
C PRO A 362 30.25 15.04 -18.11
N ALA A 363 30.88 14.42 -19.11
CA ALA A 363 32.29 14.63 -19.34
C ALA A 363 32.54 16.14 -19.31
N PRO A 364 33.56 16.63 -18.58
CA PRO A 364 33.84 18.05 -18.51
C PRO A 364 33.80 18.61 -19.93
N ALA A 365 32.91 19.58 -20.16
CA ALA A 365 32.85 20.24 -21.45
C ALA A 365 34.29 20.66 -21.81
N PRO A 366 34.80 20.33 -23.01
CA PRO A 366 36.13 20.73 -23.40
C PRO A 366 36.28 22.24 -23.16
N ALA A 367 37.33 22.61 -22.43
CA ALA A 367 37.61 24.00 -22.14
C ALA A 367 37.54 24.79 -23.45
N PRO A 368 36.81 25.92 -23.52
CA PRO A 368 36.75 26.71 -24.74
C PRO A 368 38.18 27.09 -25.12
N GLU A 369 38.63 26.64 -26.30
CA GLU A 369 39.82 27.19 -26.90
C GLU A 369 39.63 28.71 -26.98
N ALA A 370 40.65 29.44 -26.53
CA ALA A 370 40.66 30.90 -26.52
C ALA A 370 40.64 31.45 -27.95
N GLY A 371 39.47 31.43 -28.57
CA GLY A 371 39.17 32.11 -29.81
C GLY A 371 38.96 33.59 -29.53
N SER A 372 39.97 34.40 -29.83
CA SER A 372 39.85 35.86 -29.96
C SER A 372 38.74 36.20 -30.97
N SER A 373 37.56 36.55 -30.48
CA SER A 373 36.56 37.27 -31.27
C SER A 373 36.11 38.52 -30.53
N ALA A 374 36.64 39.65 -31.00
CA ALA A 374 36.12 40.96 -30.69
C ALA A 374 34.69 41.12 -31.21
N GLY A 375 33.81 41.71 -30.41
CA GLY A 375 32.64 42.45 -30.89
C GLY A 375 31.27 41.91 -30.48
N SER A 376 30.42 42.84 -30.05
CA SER A 376 28.95 42.76 -29.91
C SER A 376 28.34 42.26 -28.59
N ALA A 377 28.91 42.65 -27.45
CA ALA A 377 28.12 42.85 -26.22
C ALA A 377 27.34 44.16 -26.33
N GLY A 378 26.08 44.13 -26.78
CA GLY A 378 25.27 45.34 -26.87
C GLY A 378 23.76 45.21 -27.10
N ILE A 379 23.22 44.04 -27.48
CA ILE A 379 21.82 43.96 -27.94
C ILE A 379 20.88 43.20 -26.98
N ILE A 380 21.37 42.30 -26.12
CA ILE A 380 20.49 41.45 -25.30
C ILE A 380 19.94 42.17 -24.05
N ILE A 381 20.69 43.11 -23.47
CA ILE A 381 20.23 43.86 -22.28
C ILE A 381 19.09 44.85 -22.63
N ALA A 382 19.01 45.33 -23.87
CA ALA A 382 17.95 46.24 -24.30
C ALA A 382 16.57 45.55 -24.44
N VAL A 383 16.54 44.25 -24.80
CA VAL A 383 15.28 43.50 -25.00
C VAL A 383 14.61 43.15 -23.67
N VAL A 384 15.40 42.81 -22.64
CA VAL A 384 14.86 42.46 -21.31
C VAL A 384 14.31 43.71 -20.59
N ALA A 385 14.96 44.87 -20.75
CA ALA A 385 14.46 46.12 -20.18
C ALA A 385 13.17 46.61 -20.87
N LEU A 386 13.02 46.39 -22.18
CA LEU A 386 11.81 46.77 -22.93
C LEU A 386 10.59 45.91 -22.56
N LEU A 387 10.78 44.61 -22.28
CA LEU A 387 9.70 43.71 -21.87
C LEU A 387 9.19 44.00 -20.44
N ALA A 388 10.08 44.41 -19.52
CA ALA A 388 9.70 44.81 -18.17
C ALA A 388 8.89 46.14 -18.15
N ALA A 389 9.20 47.07 -19.06
CA ALA A 389 8.47 48.34 -19.18
C ALA A 389 7.05 48.16 -19.74
N ILE A 390 6.84 47.19 -20.64
CA ILE A 390 5.50 46.87 -21.18
C ILE A 390 4.62 46.22 -20.10
N ALA A 391 5.16 45.34 -19.26
CA ALA A 391 4.41 44.71 -18.17
C ALA A 391 3.94 45.71 -17.10
N ALA A 392 4.75 46.74 -16.80
CA ALA A 392 4.39 47.78 -15.84
C ALA A 392 3.32 48.77 -16.35
N ALA A 393 3.20 48.96 -17.67
CA ALA A 393 2.23 49.89 -18.26
C ALA A 393 0.80 49.31 -18.40
N VAL A 394 0.65 47.98 -18.44
CA VAL A 394 -0.66 47.32 -18.67
C VAL A 394 -1.34 46.90 -17.37
N GLY A 395 -0.58 46.73 -16.27
CA GLY A 395 -1.11 46.32 -14.95
C GLY A 395 -2.24 47.20 -14.38
N PRO A 396 -2.24 48.54 -14.52
CA PRO A 396 -3.29 49.36 -13.93
C PRO A 396 -4.63 49.36 -14.68
N LEU A 397 -4.72 48.78 -15.88
CA LEU A 397 -5.94 48.84 -16.72
C LEU A 397 -6.93 47.68 -16.50
N LEU A 398 -6.61 46.73 -15.61
CA LEU A 398 -7.48 45.58 -15.29
C LEU A 398 -8.19 45.67 -13.92
N LEU A 399 -8.00 46.78 -13.18
CA LEU A 399 -8.60 46.99 -11.85
C LEU A 399 -9.83 47.90 -11.84
N ASN A 400 -10.43 48.21 -12.99
CA ASN A 400 -11.62 49.08 -13.09
C ASN A 400 -12.71 48.54 -14.04
N LEU A 401 -13.06 47.26 -13.89
CA LEU A 401 -14.33 46.75 -14.43
C LEU A 401 -15.36 46.70 -13.29
N PRO A 402 -16.52 47.39 -13.41
CA PRO A 402 -17.62 47.23 -12.46
C PRO A 402 -18.23 45.83 -12.57
N ALA A 403 -18.76 45.36 -11.44
CA ALA A 403 -19.28 44.01 -11.18
C ALA A 403 -20.31 43.50 -12.19
#